data_AF-A0A0C9VPS8-F1
#
_entry.id   AF-A0A0C9VPS8-F1
#
_cell.length_a   1.000
_cell.length_b   1.000
_cell.length_c   1.000
_cell.angle_alpha   90.00
_cell.angle_beta   90.00
_cell.angle_gamma   90.00
#
_symmetry.space_group_name_H-M   'P 1'
#
loop_
_entity.id
_entity.type
_entity.pdbx_description
1 polymer ?
#
loop_
_entity_poly.entity_id
_entity_poly.type
_entity_poly.pdbx_seq_one_letter_code
_entity_poly.pdbx_strand_id
1 'polypeptide(L)'
;MSSNEFLKKVIISVQETYPNLLDISVLTTLLPSLLLGLVARETNVIVSSPQPAEIQRAVSKAIFGVQCKRIKVRSSQTAQQFLESLFVSTAASSSSSSSHRRKSSTKITVGRSVSAPRPSSNYFTEYSDSTTARFPLPRHKTDPLRYDNDATPSLELPQAVIITHLEQAGRSANLALAEVLRTRRVTLNSGAQWDLPEGFFVVYICPPGDNYERPAIHMNLLDHFAFNIAFGHPPSPPTPVSSSPRLHTLSISSPTPQKPPLFPFNELPTIDDIRVSPLASNYSTALTTAIRHHPELDGTFLTTRSTKHIDRLLRASGIVFREGDSTTINEAHVRRVIPPVLIHRLRVREGPREQLLGLMWDGAGPKSLGTVPQEAKKDRRTLKAILADILAEV
;
A
#
# COMPACT_ATOMS: atom_id res chain seq x y z
N MET A 1 -25.61 18.12 8.85
CA MET A 1 -24.64 17.70 9.90
C MET A 1 -23.29 18.23 9.49
N SER A 2 -22.57 18.97 10.34
CA SER A 2 -21.24 19.47 9.96
C SER A 2 -20.26 18.30 9.82
N SER A 3 -19.26 18.39 8.93
CA SER A 3 -18.32 17.27 8.74
C SER A 3 -17.54 16.93 10.00
N ASN A 4 -17.25 17.94 10.82
CA ASN A 4 -16.63 17.76 12.14
C ASN A 4 -17.54 16.98 13.10
N GLU A 5 -18.86 17.21 13.07
CA GLU A 5 -19.81 16.45 13.87
C GLU A 5 -19.91 15.00 13.37
N PHE A 6 -19.85 14.78 12.06
CA PHE A 6 -19.77 13.44 11.46
C PHE A 6 -18.53 12.69 11.91
N LEU A 7 -17.34 13.27 11.74
CA LEU A 7 -16.09 12.68 12.19
C LEU A 7 -16.12 12.39 13.70
N LYS A 8 -16.65 13.32 14.52
CA LYS A 8 -16.81 13.09 15.96
C LYS A 8 -17.73 11.91 16.26
N LYS A 9 -18.89 11.80 15.61
CA LYS A 9 -19.82 10.67 15.79
C LYS A 9 -19.18 9.35 15.37
N VAL A 10 -18.43 9.35 14.28
CA VAL A 10 -17.67 8.17 13.82
C VAL A 10 -16.60 7.77 14.84
N ILE A 11 -15.81 8.74 15.32
CA ILE A 11 -14.77 8.50 16.33
C ILE A 11 -15.39 7.95 17.62
N ILE A 12 -16.45 8.59 18.11
CA ILE A 12 -17.19 8.16 19.32
C ILE A 12 -17.75 6.76 19.12
N SER A 13 -18.40 6.47 17.98
CA SER A 13 -18.96 5.14 17.72
C SER A 13 -17.89 4.05 17.65
N VAL A 14 -16.73 4.33 17.03
CA VAL A 14 -15.59 3.40 16.99
C VAL A 14 -15.03 3.19 18.39
N GLN A 15 -14.92 4.25 19.19
CA GLN A 15 -14.43 4.20 20.56
C GLN A 15 -15.37 3.42 21.49
N GLU A 16 -16.68 3.65 21.40
CA GLU A 16 -17.70 2.92 22.16
C GLU A 16 -17.72 1.44 21.80
N THR A 17 -17.57 1.12 20.52
CA THR A 17 -17.54 -0.28 20.06
C THR A 17 -16.24 -0.97 20.49
N TYR A 18 -15.13 -0.23 20.64
CA TYR A 18 -13.81 -0.78 20.93
C TYR A 18 -12.99 0.06 21.92
N PRO A 19 -13.38 0.13 23.21
CA PRO A 19 -12.79 1.05 24.18
C PRO A 19 -11.30 0.81 24.47
N ASN A 20 -10.80 -0.40 24.21
CA ASN A 20 -9.43 -0.81 24.54
C ASN A 20 -8.49 -0.84 23.32
N LEU A 21 -8.94 -0.39 22.16
CA LEU A 21 -8.23 -0.72 20.92
C LEU A 21 -7.06 0.21 20.62
N LEU A 22 -7.20 1.50 20.87
CA LEU A 22 -6.22 2.54 20.57
C LEU A 22 -6.44 3.77 21.46
N ASP A 23 -5.37 4.53 21.68
CA ASP A 23 -5.46 5.89 22.21
C ASP A 23 -6.30 6.77 21.26
N ILE A 24 -7.10 7.66 21.84
CA ILE A 24 -7.96 8.61 21.13
C ILE A 24 -7.11 9.43 20.15
N SER A 25 -5.87 9.76 20.51
CA SER A 25 -4.93 10.50 19.66
C SER A 25 -4.61 9.78 18.34
N VAL A 26 -4.52 8.45 18.36
CA VAL A 26 -4.28 7.62 17.18
C VAL A 26 -5.53 7.57 16.32
N LEU A 27 -6.70 7.40 16.94
CA LEU A 27 -7.99 7.37 16.23
C LEU A 27 -8.30 8.70 15.55
N THR A 28 -8.06 9.83 16.21
CA THR A 28 -8.29 11.17 15.63
C THR A 28 -7.38 11.47 14.44
N THR A 29 -6.24 10.80 14.33
CA THR A 29 -5.33 10.92 13.18
C THR A 29 -5.65 9.89 12.08
N LEU A 30 -5.92 8.64 12.49
CA LEU A 30 -6.16 7.51 11.59
C LEU A 30 -7.50 7.64 10.86
N LEU A 31 -8.59 7.90 11.58
CA LEU A 31 -9.94 7.85 11.02
C LEU A 31 -10.18 8.89 9.93
N PRO A 32 -9.83 10.18 10.10
CA PRO A 32 -10.01 11.15 9.03
C PRO A 32 -9.19 10.81 7.79
N SER A 33 -7.99 10.27 7.98
CA SER A 33 -7.11 9.87 6.88
C SER A 33 -7.63 8.64 6.14
N LEU A 34 -8.13 7.62 6.85
CA LEU A 34 -8.79 6.48 6.22
C LEU A 34 -10.08 6.88 5.51
N LEU A 35 -10.89 7.74 6.12
CA LEU A 35 -12.11 8.28 5.50
C LEU A 35 -11.77 9.07 4.24
N LEU A 36 -10.69 9.86 4.27
CA LEU A 36 -10.18 10.57 3.11
C LEU A 36 -9.85 9.61 1.95
N GLY A 37 -9.18 8.49 2.24
CA GLY A 37 -8.90 7.47 1.22
C GLY A 37 -10.15 6.78 0.68
N LEU A 38 -11.10 6.46 1.57
CA LEU A 38 -12.38 5.84 1.18
C LEU A 38 -13.22 6.75 0.29
N VAL A 39 -13.34 8.04 0.65
CA VAL A 39 -14.07 9.05 -0.12
C VAL A 39 -13.38 9.36 -1.44
N ALA A 40 -12.05 9.40 -1.47
CA ALA A 40 -11.31 9.58 -2.72
C ALA A 40 -11.53 8.42 -3.71
N ARG A 41 -11.97 7.26 -3.19
CA ARG A 41 -12.10 5.95 -3.86
C ARG A 41 -10.78 5.51 -4.47
N GLU A 42 -10.59 4.20 -4.64
CA GLU A 42 -9.47 3.69 -5.44
C GLU A 42 -8.06 4.08 -4.96
N THR A 43 -7.92 4.60 -3.74
CA THR A 43 -6.65 5.10 -3.23
C THR A 43 -6.05 4.10 -2.26
N ASN A 44 -4.91 3.53 -2.63
CA ASN A 44 -4.17 2.66 -1.72
C ASN A 44 -3.43 3.51 -0.69
N VAL A 45 -3.38 3.05 0.55
CA VAL A 45 -2.87 3.82 1.69
C VAL A 45 -1.68 3.11 2.33
N ILE A 46 -0.63 3.86 2.64
CA ILE A 46 0.47 3.39 3.49
C ILE A 46 0.18 3.86 4.91
N VAL A 47 0.38 2.98 5.87
CA VAL A 47 0.29 3.27 7.29
C VAL A 47 1.61 2.90 7.94
N SER A 48 2.42 3.88 8.30
CA SER A 48 3.67 3.68 9.05
C SER A 48 3.38 3.69 10.54
N SER A 49 3.68 2.59 11.25
CA SER A 49 3.46 2.54 12.71
C SER A 49 4.41 1.59 13.43
N PRO A 50 4.86 1.95 14.65
CA PRO A 50 5.63 1.05 15.51
C PRO A 50 4.82 -0.14 16.03
N GLN A 51 3.49 -0.05 16.03
CA GLN A 51 2.58 -1.06 16.57
C GLN A 51 1.66 -1.60 15.45
N PRO A 52 2.20 -2.35 14.48
CA PRO A 52 1.46 -2.77 13.30
C PRO A 52 0.25 -3.66 13.65
N ALA A 53 0.34 -4.47 14.70
CA ALA A 53 -0.74 -5.36 15.11
C ALA A 53 -1.98 -4.62 15.66
N GLU A 54 -1.77 -3.54 16.41
CA GLU A 54 -2.86 -2.73 16.97
C GLU A 54 -3.55 -1.95 15.87
N ILE A 55 -2.76 -1.30 15.01
CA ILE A 55 -3.29 -0.60 13.83
C ILE A 55 -4.01 -1.56 12.90
N GLN A 56 -3.48 -2.75 12.66
CA GLN A 56 -4.16 -3.74 11.82
C GLN A 56 -5.55 -4.09 12.36
N ARG A 57 -5.68 -4.29 13.68
CA ARG A 57 -6.97 -4.49 14.33
C ARG A 57 -7.87 -3.26 14.21
N ALA A 58 -7.31 -2.06 14.38
CA ALA A 58 -8.05 -0.81 14.27
C ALA A 58 -8.59 -0.56 12.88
N VAL A 59 -7.71 -0.55 11.87
CA VAL A 59 -8.06 -0.39 10.46
C VAL A 59 -9.15 -1.39 10.06
N SER A 60 -8.94 -2.67 10.36
CA SER A 60 -9.90 -3.71 9.97
C SER A 60 -11.30 -3.59 10.59
N LYS A 61 -11.41 -2.89 11.72
CA LYS A 61 -12.68 -2.62 12.41
C LYS A 61 -13.26 -1.28 11.99
N ALA A 62 -12.39 -0.31 11.69
CA ALA A 62 -12.72 1.03 11.27
C ALA A 62 -13.18 1.10 9.81
N ILE A 63 -12.72 0.20 8.93
CA ILE A 63 -13.22 0.13 7.56
C ILE A 63 -14.67 -0.38 7.62
N PHE A 64 -15.58 0.58 7.59
CA PHE A 64 -17.03 0.57 7.84
C PHE A 64 -17.82 -0.59 7.22
N GLY A 65 -17.64 -1.81 7.72
CA GLY A 65 -18.35 -3.01 7.26
C GLY A 65 -17.97 -3.46 5.84
N VAL A 66 -16.82 -3.02 5.34
CA VAL A 66 -16.23 -3.54 4.10
C VAL A 66 -15.60 -4.89 4.39
N GLN A 67 -15.74 -5.85 3.47
CA GLN A 67 -15.04 -7.12 3.57
C GLN A 67 -13.52 -6.91 3.47
N CYS A 68 -12.85 -6.99 4.61
CA CYS A 68 -11.41 -6.78 4.73
C CYS A 68 -10.67 -8.09 4.90
N LYS A 69 -9.73 -8.39 4.00
CA LYS A 69 -8.83 -9.54 4.15
C LYS A 69 -7.47 -9.09 4.68
N ARG A 70 -6.98 -9.80 5.70
CA ARG A 70 -5.73 -9.45 6.42
C ARG A 70 -4.65 -10.46 6.12
N ILE A 71 -3.50 -9.99 5.66
CA ILE A 71 -2.39 -10.87 5.27
C ILE A 71 -1.07 -10.37 5.83
N LYS A 72 -0.30 -11.33 6.33
CA LYS A 72 1.10 -11.15 6.68
C LYS A 72 1.95 -11.82 5.61
N VAL A 73 2.71 -11.02 4.88
CA VAL A 73 3.56 -11.52 3.80
C VAL A 73 4.76 -12.26 4.37
N ARG A 74 5.20 -13.31 3.67
CA ARG A 74 6.38 -14.11 4.01
C ARG A 74 7.39 -14.03 2.89
N SER A 75 8.68 -14.03 3.23
CA SER A 75 9.78 -13.92 2.26
C SER A 75 9.89 -15.08 1.27
N SER A 76 9.39 -16.27 1.62
CA SER A 76 9.48 -17.47 0.79
C SER A 76 8.33 -17.66 -0.19
N GLN A 77 7.36 -16.73 -0.26
CA GLN A 77 6.17 -16.88 -1.11
C GLN A 77 6.49 -16.55 -2.57
N THR A 78 6.04 -17.42 -3.48
CA THR A 78 6.02 -17.10 -4.91
C THR A 78 4.97 -16.03 -5.20
N ALA A 79 5.09 -15.33 -6.34
CA ALA A 79 4.11 -14.31 -6.72
C ALA A 79 2.68 -14.87 -6.78
N GLN A 80 2.51 -16.09 -7.29
CA GLN A 80 1.21 -16.76 -7.37
C GLN A 80 0.65 -17.13 -5.99
N GLN A 81 1.46 -17.75 -5.12
CA GLN A 81 1.05 -18.04 -3.73
C GLN A 81 0.67 -16.77 -2.97
N PHE A 82 1.38 -15.67 -3.24
CA PHE A 82 1.06 -14.38 -2.68
C PHE A 82 -0.31 -13.88 -3.16
N LEU A 83 -0.57 -13.85 -4.47
CA LEU A 83 -1.87 -13.44 -5.02
C LEU A 83 -3.02 -14.35 -4.56
N GLU A 84 -2.81 -15.66 -4.52
CA GLU A 84 -3.79 -16.61 -3.97
C GLU A 84 -4.08 -16.30 -2.50
N SER A 85 -3.04 -16.03 -1.70
CA SER A 85 -3.23 -15.62 -0.31
C SER A 85 -4.00 -14.30 -0.20
N LEU A 86 -3.82 -13.37 -1.16
CA LEU A 86 -4.55 -12.10 -1.26
C LEU A 86 -6.03 -12.28 -1.57
N PHE A 87 -6.40 -13.11 -2.54
CA PHE A 87 -7.75 -13.10 -3.10
C PHE A 87 -8.57 -14.35 -2.81
N VAL A 88 -7.94 -15.53 -2.68
CA VAL A 88 -8.66 -16.77 -2.38
C VAL A 88 -8.91 -16.84 -0.89
N SER A 89 -10.17 -16.66 -0.48
CA SER A 89 -10.58 -16.97 0.89
C SER A 89 -10.32 -18.45 1.13
N THR A 90 -9.24 -18.77 1.83
CA THR A 90 -9.11 -20.06 2.48
C THR A 90 -10.22 -20.08 3.51
N ALA A 91 -11.39 -20.61 3.13
CA ALA A 91 -12.42 -21.01 4.06
C ALA A 91 -11.66 -21.80 5.11
N ALA A 92 -11.56 -21.23 6.32
CA ALA A 92 -10.72 -21.79 7.35
C ALA A 92 -11.21 -23.21 7.53
N SER A 93 -10.45 -24.18 7.03
CA SER A 93 -10.67 -25.59 7.30
C SER A 93 -10.34 -25.74 8.77
N SER A 94 -11.30 -25.38 9.61
CA SER A 94 -11.33 -25.58 11.05
C SER A 94 -11.53 -27.07 11.34
N SER A 95 -10.87 -27.94 10.59
CA SER A 95 -10.49 -29.26 11.03
C SER A 95 -9.31 -29.04 11.96
N SER A 96 -9.62 -28.74 13.22
CA SER A 96 -8.73 -28.93 14.36
C SER A 96 -8.36 -30.41 14.43
N SER A 97 -7.42 -30.84 13.58
CA SER A 97 -6.72 -32.09 13.75
C SER A 97 -5.77 -31.91 14.93
N SER A 98 -6.30 -32.13 16.13
CA SER A 98 -5.55 -32.40 17.35
C SER A 98 -4.71 -33.65 17.13
N SER A 99 -3.58 -33.50 16.44
CA SER A 99 -2.64 -34.59 16.23
C SER A 99 -1.89 -34.81 17.54
N HIS A 100 -2.38 -35.77 18.33
CA HIS A 100 -1.64 -36.38 19.42
C HIS A 100 -0.34 -36.98 18.85
N ARG A 101 0.75 -36.20 18.97
CA ARG A 101 2.10 -36.63 18.64
C ARG A 101 2.55 -37.66 19.68
N ARG A 102 2.23 -38.94 19.45
CA ARG A 102 2.93 -40.07 20.07
C ARG A 102 4.39 -40.03 19.60
N LYS A 103 5.31 -39.89 20.57
CA LYS A 103 6.75 -40.08 20.38
C LYS A 103 7.00 -41.57 20.11
N SER A 104 7.30 -41.94 18.88
CA SER A 104 8.07 -43.15 18.58
C SER A 104 9.41 -42.72 17.99
N SER A 105 10.47 -42.89 18.77
CA SER A 105 11.84 -42.74 18.28
C SER A 105 12.25 -44.04 17.63
N THR A 106 12.44 -44.02 16.31
CA THR A 106 13.10 -45.12 15.61
C THR A 106 14.32 -44.55 14.90
N LYS A 107 15.50 -44.91 15.41
CA LYS A 107 16.79 -44.68 14.76
C LYS A 107 16.81 -45.50 13.46
N ILE A 108 17.03 -44.85 12.32
CA ILE A 108 17.50 -45.52 11.11
C ILE A 108 18.74 -44.80 10.62
N THR A 109 19.76 -45.61 10.40
CA THR A 109 21.14 -45.28 10.06
C THR A 109 21.36 -45.60 8.58
N VAL A 110 22.27 -44.85 7.95
CA VAL A 110 23.03 -45.16 6.71
C VAL A 110 22.30 -45.10 5.37
N GLY A 111 22.90 -44.35 4.43
CA GLY A 111 22.65 -44.48 2.99
C GLY A 111 23.30 -43.37 2.16
N ARG A 112 24.58 -43.54 1.84
CA ARG A 112 25.44 -42.66 1.03
C ARG A 112 25.37 -43.10 -0.45
N SER A 113 25.08 -42.18 -1.38
CA SER A 113 25.27 -42.33 -2.84
C SER A 113 25.32 -40.90 -3.45
N VAL A 114 26.48 -40.37 -3.86
CA VAL A 114 27.29 -40.62 -5.08
C VAL A 114 26.58 -40.21 -6.39
N SER A 115 26.87 -38.95 -6.78
CA SER A 115 27.10 -38.37 -8.12
C SER A 115 26.43 -38.92 -9.38
N ALA A 116 25.89 -38.00 -10.19
CA ALA A 116 26.04 -38.02 -11.65
C ALA A 116 26.01 -36.58 -12.24
N PRO A 117 26.98 -36.20 -13.09
CA PRO A 117 26.97 -34.94 -13.83
C PRO A 117 26.20 -35.10 -15.15
N ARG A 118 25.54 -34.03 -15.62
CA ARG A 118 25.01 -33.95 -16.99
C ARG A 118 25.74 -32.87 -17.79
N PRO A 119 26.03 -33.13 -19.07
CA PRO A 119 26.94 -32.33 -19.88
C PRO A 119 26.25 -31.16 -20.56
N SER A 120 27.08 -30.14 -20.80
CA SER A 120 26.95 -29.10 -21.80
C SER A 120 26.85 -29.65 -23.23
N SER A 121 26.05 -29.00 -24.08
CA SER A 121 26.36 -28.87 -25.51
C SER A 121 25.67 -27.64 -26.08
N ASN A 122 26.50 -26.78 -26.67
CA ASN A 122 26.16 -25.72 -27.62
C ASN A 122 25.40 -26.30 -28.81
N TYR A 123 24.56 -25.50 -29.47
CA TYR A 123 24.63 -25.32 -30.92
C TYR A 123 24.17 -23.92 -31.35
N PHE A 124 24.95 -23.43 -32.29
CA PHE A 124 24.92 -22.19 -33.04
C PHE A 124 24.13 -22.43 -34.33
N THR A 125 23.25 -21.49 -34.74
CA THR A 125 22.79 -21.25 -36.13
C THR A 125 21.89 -20.02 -36.08
N GLU A 126 22.22 -18.82 -36.58
CA GLU A 126 22.58 -18.39 -37.94
C GLU A 126 21.41 -18.44 -38.94
N TYR A 127 21.01 -17.23 -39.37
CA TYR A 127 20.28 -16.78 -40.57
C TYR A 127 19.26 -17.72 -41.26
N SER A 128 18.02 -17.22 -41.43
CA SER A 128 17.43 -17.09 -42.78
C SER A 128 16.30 -16.06 -42.80
N ASP A 129 16.49 -15.08 -43.67
CA ASP A 129 15.49 -14.21 -44.29
C ASP A 129 14.72 -15.02 -45.35
N SER A 130 13.40 -14.86 -45.50
CA SER A 130 12.62 -15.20 -46.71
C SER A 130 11.10 -14.99 -46.55
N THR A 131 10.63 -13.89 -47.16
CA THR A 131 9.57 -13.80 -48.16
C THR A 131 8.63 -15.00 -48.44
N THR A 132 7.33 -14.66 -48.48
CA THR A 132 6.23 -15.20 -49.32
C THR A 132 5.88 -16.69 -49.29
N ALA A 133 4.70 -16.98 -48.72
CA ALA A 133 3.67 -17.80 -49.39
C ALA A 133 2.30 -17.62 -48.71
N ARG A 134 1.35 -16.98 -49.42
CA ARG A 134 -0.07 -16.95 -49.05
C ARG A 134 -0.68 -18.29 -49.47
N PHE A 135 -0.96 -19.17 -48.52
CA PHE A 135 -1.83 -20.33 -48.72
C PHE A 135 -3.27 -20.00 -48.30
N PRO A 136 -4.28 -20.18 -49.17
CA PRO A 136 -5.68 -20.05 -48.78
C PRO A 136 -6.13 -21.34 -48.07
N LEU A 137 -6.28 -21.27 -46.75
CA LEU A 137 -6.82 -22.38 -45.96
C LEU A 137 -8.35 -22.49 -46.09
N PRO A 138 -8.92 -23.72 -46.07
CA PRO A 138 -10.35 -23.95 -46.15
C PRO A 138 -11.05 -23.40 -44.90
N ARG A 139 -12.05 -22.53 -45.11
CA ARG A 139 -12.94 -22.05 -44.05
C ARG A 139 -13.88 -23.17 -43.62
N HIS A 140 -13.43 -24.04 -42.72
CA HIS A 140 -14.34 -24.85 -41.92
C HIS A 140 -14.99 -23.94 -40.86
N LYS A 141 -16.24 -23.54 -41.13
CA LYS A 141 -17.18 -23.08 -40.11
C LYS A 141 -17.49 -24.27 -39.20
N THR A 142 -16.67 -24.48 -38.18
CA THR A 142 -17.11 -25.19 -36.99
C THR A 142 -17.67 -24.14 -36.05
N ASP A 143 -18.99 -24.07 -35.96
CA ASP A 143 -19.65 -23.29 -34.91
C ASP A 143 -19.08 -23.72 -33.56
N PRO A 144 -18.55 -22.78 -32.74
CA PRO A 144 -18.07 -23.13 -31.42
C PRO A 144 -19.30 -23.59 -30.62
N LEU A 145 -19.33 -24.88 -30.29
CA LEU A 145 -20.29 -25.45 -29.37
C LEU A 145 -20.24 -24.59 -28.10
N ARG A 146 -21.31 -23.81 -27.87
CA ARG A 146 -21.56 -23.15 -26.60
C ARG A 146 -21.71 -24.26 -25.57
N TYR A 147 -20.65 -24.53 -24.84
CA TYR A 147 -20.73 -25.28 -23.59
C TYR A 147 -21.49 -24.38 -22.60
N ASP A 148 -22.81 -24.49 -22.60
CA ASP A 148 -23.66 -24.12 -21.47
C ASP A 148 -23.38 -25.14 -20.35
N ASN A 149 -22.23 -25.02 -19.70
CA ASN A 149 -21.86 -25.72 -18.46
C ASN A 149 -20.63 -25.01 -17.89
N ASP A 150 -20.84 -24.21 -16.85
CA ASP A 150 -20.62 -24.69 -15.49
C ASP A 150 -20.88 -23.51 -14.58
N ALA A 151 -21.51 -23.77 -13.43
CA ALA A 151 -21.62 -22.80 -12.36
C ALA A 151 -20.21 -22.43 -11.90
N THR A 152 -19.59 -21.43 -12.55
CA THR A 152 -18.28 -20.92 -12.14
C THR A 152 -18.44 -20.47 -10.70
N PRO A 153 -17.72 -21.07 -9.74
CA PRO A 153 -17.86 -20.71 -8.34
C PRO A 153 -17.63 -19.21 -8.23
N SER A 154 -18.64 -18.49 -7.74
CA SER A 154 -18.58 -17.04 -7.55
C SER A 154 -17.53 -16.76 -6.49
N LEU A 155 -16.30 -16.49 -6.94
CA LEU A 155 -15.21 -16.11 -6.07
C LEU A 155 -15.51 -14.69 -5.57
N GLU A 156 -16.02 -14.59 -4.35
CA GLU A 156 -16.22 -13.30 -3.70
C GLU A 156 -14.85 -12.69 -3.37
N LEU A 157 -14.44 -11.69 -4.14
CA LEU A 157 -13.20 -10.96 -3.90
C LEU A 157 -13.39 -9.95 -2.76
N PRO A 158 -12.41 -9.84 -1.85
CA PRO A 158 -12.48 -8.84 -0.78
C PRO A 158 -12.43 -7.43 -1.37
N GLN A 159 -13.24 -6.53 -0.84
CA GLN A 159 -13.25 -5.13 -1.25
C GLN A 159 -12.07 -4.34 -0.65
N ALA A 160 -11.51 -4.79 0.47
CA ALA A 160 -10.29 -4.20 1.03
C ALA A 160 -9.27 -5.26 1.44
N VAL A 161 -7.99 -4.96 1.25
CA VAL A 161 -6.89 -5.85 1.66
C VAL A 161 -5.93 -5.09 2.56
N ILE A 162 -5.66 -5.64 3.75
CA ILE A 162 -4.70 -5.11 4.71
C ILE A 162 -3.45 -5.99 4.68
N ILE A 163 -2.35 -5.43 4.18
CA ILE A 163 -1.08 -6.12 4.00
C ILE A 163 -0.10 -5.64 5.07
N THR A 164 0.57 -6.58 5.73
CA THR A 164 1.70 -6.30 6.63
C THR A 164 2.95 -7.00 6.10
N HIS A 165 4.13 -6.44 6.38
CA HIS A 165 5.43 -7.00 5.99
C HIS A 165 5.65 -7.12 4.46
N LEU A 166 5.04 -6.23 3.68
CA LEU A 166 5.18 -6.22 2.21
C LEU A 166 6.64 -6.00 1.76
N GLU A 167 7.47 -5.38 2.59
CA GLU A 167 8.91 -5.23 2.38
C GLU A 167 9.67 -6.56 2.38
N GLN A 168 9.10 -7.61 2.98
CA GLN A 168 9.69 -8.96 2.95
C GLN A 168 9.31 -9.71 1.67
N ALA A 169 8.35 -9.21 0.89
CA ALA A 169 7.91 -9.86 -0.32
C ALA A 169 9.01 -9.82 -1.39
N GLY A 170 9.19 -10.93 -2.12
CA GLY A 170 10.08 -10.96 -3.27
C GLY A 170 9.70 -9.92 -4.33
N ARG A 171 10.65 -9.54 -5.18
CA ARG A 171 10.43 -8.55 -6.26
C ARG A 171 9.29 -8.96 -7.20
N SER A 172 9.18 -10.25 -7.52
CA SER A 172 8.11 -10.79 -8.36
C SER A 172 6.72 -10.62 -7.73
N ALA A 173 6.59 -10.82 -6.42
CA ALA A 173 5.33 -10.61 -5.69
C ALA A 173 4.91 -9.13 -5.67
N ASN A 174 5.87 -8.23 -5.44
CA ASN A 174 5.63 -6.78 -5.51
C ASN A 174 5.18 -6.34 -6.91
N LEU A 175 5.84 -6.83 -7.97
CA LEU A 175 5.47 -6.53 -9.36
C LEU A 175 4.10 -7.11 -9.72
N ALA A 176 3.78 -8.32 -9.27
CA ALA A 176 2.47 -8.93 -9.48
C ALA A 176 1.35 -8.11 -8.83
N LEU A 177 1.54 -7.64 -7.59
CA LEU A 177 0.57 -6.74 -6.95
C LEU A 177 0.47 -5.39 -7.67
N ALA A 178 1.59 -4.81 -8.11
CA ALA A 178 1.56 -3.57 -8.88
C ALA A 178 0.75 -3.74 -10.17
N GLU A 179 0.90 -4.89 -10.85
CA GLU A 179 0.15 -5.23 -12.04
C GLU A 179 -1.34 -5.38 -11.76
N VAL A 180 -1.72 -6.05 -10.68
CA VAL A 180 -3.13 -6.18 -10.24
C VAL A 180 -3.74 -4.81 -9.95
N LEU A 181 -3.01 -3.93 -9.26
CA LEU A 181 -3.47 -2.56 -8.97
C LEU A 181 -3.55 -1.68 -10.22
N ARG A 182 -2.73 -1.97 -11.24
CA ARG A 182 -2.72 -1.25 -12.52
C ARG A 182 -3.86 -1.69 -13.43
N THR A 183 -4.09 -3.00 -13.56
CA THR A 183 -5.08 -3.57 -14.49
C THR A 183 -6.45 -3.72 -13.87
N ARG A 184 -6.57 -3.60 -12.54
CA ARG A 184 -7.78 -3.94 -11.79
C ARG A 184 -8.23 -5.39 -12.02
N ARG A 185 -7.30 -6.27 -12.38
CA ARG A 185 -7.56 -7.68 -12.67
C ARG A 185 -6.57 -8.56 -11.95
N VAL A 186 -7.07 -9.65 -11.39
CA VAL A 186 -6.22 -10.73 -10.84
C VAL A 186 -6.29 -11.93 -11.76
N THR A 187 -5.12 -12.48 -12.10
CA THR A 187 -5.01 -13.78 -12.79
C THR A 187 -4.39 -14.76 -11.80
N LEU A 188 -5.13 -15.82 -11.45
CA LEU A 188 -4.65 -16.88 -10.56
C LEU A 188 -4.17 -18.08 -11.38
N ASN A 189 -3.62 -19.10 -10.72
CA ASN A 189 -3.02 -20.27 -11.35
C ASN A 189 -3.97 -21.07 -12.27
N SER A 190 -5.29 -20.96 -12.10
CA SER A 190 -6.27 -21.60 -13.00
C SER A 190 -6.33 -20.96 -14.39
N GLY A 191 -5.64 -19.83 -14.60
CA GLY A 191 -5.71 -19.04 -15.83
C GLY A 191 -6.95 -18.17 -15.94
N ALA A 192 -7.92 -18.33 -15.03
CA ALA A 192 -9.07 -17.44 -14.96
C ALA A 192 -8.64 -16.03 -14.52
N GLN A 193 -9.34 -15.04 -15.06
CA GLN A 193 -9.15 -13.63 -14.76
C GLN A 193 -10.39 -13.12 -14.02
N TRP A 194 -10.18 -12.41 -12.92
CA TRP A 194 -11.26 -11.78 -12.16
C TRP A 194 -11.01 -10.28 -12.08
N ASP A 195 -12.03 -9.49 -12.39
CA ASP A 195 -12.03 -8.05 -12.17
C ASP A 195 -12.15 -7.75 -10.67
N LEU A 196 -11.37 -6.81 -10.16
CA LEU A 196 -11.46 -6.36 -8.77
C LEU A 196 -12.78 -5.59 -8.56
N PRO A 197 -13.40 -5.68 -7.37
CA PRO A 197 -14.62 -4.94 -7.09
C PRO A 197 -14.40 -3.43 -7.15
N GLU A 198 -15.45 -2.68 -7.49
CA GLU A 198 -15.42 -1.22 -7.49
C GLU A 198 -15.09 -0.71 -6.07
N GLY A 199 -14.23 0.31 -6.00
CA GLY A 199 -13.77 0.84 -4.72
C GLY A 199 -12.74 -0.04 -4.02
N PHE A 200 -12.22 -1.09 -4.67
CA PHE A 200 -11.12 -1.88 -4.12
C PHE A 200 -9.93 -1.00 -3.74
N PHE A 201 -9.42 -1.18 -2.52
CA PHE A 201 -8.24 -0.47 -2.04
C PHE A 201 -7.37 -1.35 -1.12
N VAL A 202 -6.07 -1.05 -1.12
CA VAL A 202 -5.07 -1.73 -0.31
C VAL A 202 -4.58 -0.82 0.80
N VAL A 203 -4.54 -1.34 2.02
CA VAL A 203 -3.86 -0.71 3.16
C VAL A 203 -2.58 -1.47 3.44
N TYR A 204 -1.44 -0.86 3.16
CA TYR A 204 -0.13 -1.40 3.53
C TYR A 204 0.31 -0.84 4.87
N ILE A 205 0.47 -1.71 5.87
CA ILE A 205 1.04 -1.34 7.17
C ILE A 205 2.55 -1.60 7.12
N CYS A 206 3.30 -0.51 7.07
CA CYS A 206 4.75 -0.45 7.00
C CYS A 206 5.34 -0.27 8.41
N PRO A 207 6.49 -0.88 8.72
CA PRO A 207 7.29 -0.48 9.88
C PRO A 207 7.57 1.03 9.87
N PRO A 208 7.84 1.65 11.03
CA PRO A 208 8.22 3.06 11.06
C PRO A 208 9.56 3.23 10.32
N GLY A 209 9.59 4.10 9.32
CA GLY A 209 10.80 4.47 8.61
C GLY A 209 11.68 5.43 9.40
N ASP A 210 12.86 5.72 8.88
CA ASP A 210 13.80 6.68 9.44
C ASP A 210 13.44 8.15 9.13
N ASN A 211 12.41 8.39 8.32
CA ASN A 211 11.99 9.70 7.78
C ASN A 211 13.02 10.33 6.82
N TYR A 212 13.97 9.56 6.29
CA TYR A 212 14.90 9.98 5.25
C TYR A 212 14.70 9.19 3.96
N GLU A 213 14.38 7.91 4.08
CA GLU A 213 14.22 6.97 2.99
C GLU A 213 12.75 6.71 2.66
N ARG A 214 12.51 6.26 1.42
CA ARG A 214 11.20 5.75 1.00
C ARG A 214 10.93 4.40 1.69
N PRO A 215 9.66 3.98 1.80
CA PRO A 215 9.35 2.60 2.20
C PRO A 215 10.07 1.59 1.30
N ALA A 216 10.63 0.54 1.90
CA ALA A 216 11.42 -0.49 1.22
C ALA A 216 10.59 -1.49 0.39
N ILE A 217 9.69 -0.96 -0.44
CA ILE A 217 8.88 -1.72 -1.41
C ILE A 217 9.29 -1.33 -2.83
N HIS A 218 8.93 -2.14 -3.82
CA HIS A 218 9.30 -1.86 -5.20
C HIS A 218 8.73 -0.51 -5.67
N MET A 219 9.57 0.28 -6.33
CA MET A 219 9.24 1.63 -6.80
C MET A 219 7.95 1.72 -7.63
N ASN A 220 7.74 0.78 -8.57
CA ASN A 220 6.49 0.74 -9.35
C ASN A 220 5.26 0.54 -8.47
N LEU A 221 5.38 -0.26 -7.40
CA LEU A 221 4.29 -0.52 -6.46
C LEU A 221 4.06 0.68 -5.53
N LEU A 222 5.13 1.32 -5.07
CA LEU A 222 5.08 2.53 -4.24
C LEU A 222 4.27 3.65 -4.91
N ASP A 223 4.40 3.80 -6.23
CA ASP A 223 3.67 4.79 -7.01
C ASP A 223 2.14 4.53 -7.03
N HIS A 224 1.66 3.30 -6.77
CA HIS A 224 0.23 2.99 -6.63
C HIS A 224 -0.37 3.41 -5.29
N PHE A 225 0.45 3.77 -4.30
CA PHE A 225 -0.04 4.29 -3.04
C PHE A 225 -0.25 5.81 -3.13
N ALA A 226 -1.46 6.24 -2.76
CA ALA A 226 -1.89 7.60 -2.88
C ALA A 226 -1.32 8.48 -1.76
N PHE A 227 -1.29 7.98 -0.53
CA PHE A 227 -0.77 8.74 0.61
C PHE A 227 -0.30 7.82 1.74
N ASN A 228 0.48 8.41 2.64
CA ASN A 228 1.04 7.80 3.82
C ASN A 228 0.50 8.46 5.10
N ILE A 229 0.10 7.62 6.05
CA ILE A 229 -0.30 8.01 7.40
C ILE A 229 0.80 7.52 8.35
N ALA A 230 1.57 8.45 8.92
CA ALA A 230 2.66 8.11 9.83
C ALA A 230 2.24 8.32 11.29
N PHE A 231 2.32 7.25 12.08
CA PHE A 231 2.18 7.27 13.52
C PHE A 231 3.56 7.29 14.16
N GLY A 232 3.84 8.34 14.90
CA GLY A 232 5.02 8.42 15.75
C GLY A 232 4.60 9.01 17.07
N HIS A 233 4.97 8.36 18.16
CA HIS A 233 5.12 9.10 19.40
C HIS A 233 6.16 10.19 19.13
N PRO A 234 5.98 11.43 19.65
CA PRO A 234 7.11 12.35 19.71
C PRO A 234 8.27 11.58 20.34
N PRO A 235 9.52 11.75 19.86
CA PRO A 235 10.66 11.03 20.42
C PRO A 235 10.70 11.32 21.91
N SER A 236 10.17 10.41 22.74
CA SER A 236 10.27 10.58 24.17
C SER A 236 11.76 10.46 24.48
N PRO A 237 12.30 11.27 25.40
CA PRO A 237 13.66 11.05 25.87
C PRO A 237 13.80 9.59 26.30
N PRO A 238 14.97 8.96 26.11
CA PRO A 238 15.18 7.55 26.40
C PRO A 238 14.89 7.31 27.88
N THR A 239 13.68 6.83 28.18
CA THR A 239 13.33 6.39 29.53
C THR A 239 13.97 5.02 29.73
N PRO A 240 14.64 4.79 30.87
CA PRO A 240 15.24 3.50 31.16
C PRO A 240 14.16 2.43 31.09
N VAL A 241 14.37 1.45 30.20
CA VAL A 241 13.49 0.32 29.91
C VAL A 241 13.15 -0.42 31.20
N SER A 242 12.01 -0.08 31.79
CA SER A 242 11.39 -0.88 32.85
C SER A 242 10.78 -2.12 32.20
N SER A 243 11.34 -3.27 32.53
CA SER A 243 10.91 -4.59 32.08
C SER A 243 9.52 -4.92 32.65
N SER A 244 8.46 -4.47 31.98
CA SER A 244 7.10 -4.88 32.32
C SER A 244 6.86 -6.34 31.88
N PRO A 245 6.21 -7.16 32.71
CA PRO A 245 5.94 -8.56 32.41
C PRO A 245 4.93 -8.68 31.27
N ARG A 246 5.24 -9.54 30.29
CA ARG A 246 4.34 -9.89 29.18
C ARG A 246 3.14 -10.67 29.72
N LEU A 247 1.97 -10.02 29.79
CA LEU A 247 0.71 -10.72 30.06
C LEU A 247 0.26 -11.49 28.80
N HIS A 248 0.08 -12.80 28.97
CA HIS A 248 -0.45 -13.70 27.94
C HIS A 248 -1.91 -13.32 27.63
N THR A 249 -2.15 -12.85 26.40
CA THR A 249 -3.46 -12.45 25.91
C THR A 249 -4.28 -13.69 25.53
N LEU A 250 -5.33 -13.98 26.30
CA LEU A 250 -6.30 -15.02 25.98
C LEU A 250 -7.14 -14.57 24.77
N SER A 251 -7.10 -15.33 23.68
CA SER A 251 -7.94 -15.12 22.49
C SER A 251 -9.35 -15.61 22.77
N ILE A 252 -10.22 -14.68 23.14
CA ILE A 252 -11.67 -14.89 23.19
C ILE A 252 -12.22 -14.43 21.83
N SER A 253 -12.46 -15.40 20.94
CA SER A 253 -13.20 -15.21 19.69
C SER A 253 -14.65 -15.61 19.92
N SER A 254 -15.46 -14.72 20.47
CA SER A 254 -16.91 -14.82 20.43
C SER A 254 -17.42 -14.24 19.09
N PRO A 255 -18.32 -14.93 18.38
CA PRO A 255 -18.97 -14.38 17.20
C PRO A 255 -19.93 -13.27 17.63
N THR A 256 -19.49 -12.02 17.57
CA THR A 256 -20.36 -10.87 17.81
C THR A 256 -21.44 -10.78 16.73
N PRO A 257 -22.71 -10.53 17.09
CA PRO A 257 -23.78 -10.33 16.13
C PRO A 257 -23.41 -9.21 15.15
N GLN A 258 -23.55 -9.48 13.85
CA GLN A 258 -23.24 -8.54 12.77
C GLN A 258 -24.21 -7.35 12.84
N LYS A 259 -23.83 -6.30 13.57
CA LYS A 259 -24.47 -4.99 13.47
C LYS A 259 -24.34 -4.52 12.01
N PRO A 260 -25.40 -3.96 11.40
CA PRO A 260 -25.32 -3.46 10.03
C PRO A 260 -24.14 -2.48 9.87
N PRO A 261 -23.49 -2.44 8.71
CA PRO A 261 -22.38 -1.53 8.44
C PRO A 261 -22.81 -0.11 8.79
N LEU A 262 -22.00 0.59 9.60
CA LEU A 262 -22.30 1.95 10.04
C LEU A 262 -22.52 2.92 8.86
N PHE A 263 -21.92 2.63 7.70
CA PHE A 263 -22.07 3.40 6.47
C PHE A 263 -22.02 2.49 5.23
N PRO A 264 -23.06 2.45 4.40
CA PRO A 264 -22.97 1.79 3.11
C PRO A 264 -22.01 2.58 2.21
N PHE A 265 -20.95 1.93 1.76
CA PHE A 265 -19.92 2.52 0.90
C PHE A 265 -20.49 3.21 -0.36
N ASN A 266 -21.63 2.71 -0.86
CA ASN A 266 -22.32 3.21 -2.05
C ASN A 266 -23.00 4.58 -1.85
N GLU A 267 -23.20 5.02 -0.60
CA GLU A 267 -23.82 6.32 -0.30
C GLU A 267 -22.78 7.44 -0.12
N LEU A 268 -21.48 7.14 -0.26
CA LEU A 268 -20.46 8.17 -0.16
C LEU A 268 -20.58 9.15 -1.34
N PRO A 269 -20.63 10.47 -1.07
CA PRO A 269 -20.78 11.49 -2.09
C PRO A 269 -19.66 11.42 -3.13
N THR A 270 -20.03 11.66 -4.38
CA THR A 270 -19.09 11.67 -5.51
C THR A 270 -18.18 12.90 -5.41
N ILE A 271 -16.87 12.69 -5.55
CA ILE A 271 -15.86 13.76 -5.46
C ILE A 271 -15.88 14.72 -6.66
N ASP A 272 -16.55 14.34 -7.75
CA ASP A 272 -16.56 15.09 -9.03
C ASP A 272 -17.27 16.44 -8.92
N ASP A 273 -18.21 16.59 -7.99
CA ASP A 273 -18.94 17.84 -7.76
C ASP A 273 -18.11 18.88 -7.00
N ILE A 274 -17.01 18.47 -6.36
CA ILE A 274 -16.15 19.36 -5.59
C ILE A 274 -15.21 20.12 -6.51
N ARG A 275 -15.32 21.46 -6.50
CA ARG A 275 -14.47 22.33 -7.32
C ARG A 275 -13.19 22.72 -6.58
N VAL A 276 -12.06 22.46 -7.22
CA VAL A 276 -10.76 23.00 -6.79
C VAL A 276 -10.67 24.45 -7.27
N SER A 277 -10.47 25.41 -6.36
CA SER A 277 -10.29 26.81 -6.77
C SER A 277 -9.01 26.97 -7.60
N PRO A 278 -8.97 27.90 -8.57
CA PRO A 278 -7.75 28.17 -9.34
C PRO A 278 -6.55 28.51 -8.45
N LEU A 279 -6.79 29.25 -7.35
CA LEU A 279 -5.79 29.57 -6.34
C LEU A 279 -5.20 28.30 -5.70
N ALA A 280 -6.05 27.38 -5.22
CA ALA A 280 -5.60 26.13 -4.63
C ALA A 280 -4.85 25.22 -5.64
N SER A 281 -5.28 25.23 -6.91
CA SER A 281 -4.60 24.50 -7.99
C SER A 281 -3.21 25.07 -8.29
N ASN A 282 -3.09 26.40 -8.37
CA ASN A 282 -1.82 27.10 -8.55
C ASN A 282 -0.89 26.84 -7.36
N TYR A 283 -1.40 26.97 -6.13
CA TYR A 283 -0.64 26.71 -4.92
C TYR A 283 -0.15 25.25 -4.84
N SER A 284 -1.00 24.28 -5.19
CA SER A 284 -0.61 22.87 -5.25
C SER A 284 0.49 22.61 -6.28
N THR A 285 0.43 23.27 -7.45
CA THR A 285 1.42 23.16 -8.51
C THR A 285 2.74 23.81 -8.10
N ALA A 286 2.69 25.00 -7.47
CA ALA A 286 3.85 25.69 -6.93
C ALA A 286 4.57 24.84 -5.88
N LEU A 287 3.83 24.29 -4.90
CA LEU A 287 4.38 23.39 -3.90
C LEU A 287 5.01 22.12 -4.50
N THR A 288 4.33 21.47 -5.44
CA THR A 288 4.87 20.25 -6.08
C THR A 288 6.14 20.57 -6.86
N THR A 289 6.22 21.74 -7.49
CA THR A 289 7.40 22.22 -8.21
C THR A 289 8.54 22.53 -7.24
N ALA A 290 8.27 23.29 -6.17
CA ALA A 290 9.25 23.59 -5.13
C ALA A 290 9.83 22.31 -4.51
N ILE A 291 8.99 21.34 -4.17
CA ILE A 291 9.42 20.04 -3.61
C ILE A 291 10.25 19.24 -4.64
N ARG A 292 9.84 19.22 -5.92
CA ARG A 292 10.57 18.49 -6.98
C ARG A 292 11.98 19.02 -7.18
N HIS A 293 12.16 20.33 -7.10
CA HIS A 293 13.43 21.00 -7.34
C HIS A 293 14.21 21.34 -6.06
N HIS A 294 13.70 20.94 -4.89
CA HIS A 294 14.39 21.21 -3.63
C HIS A 294 15.74 20.48 -3.58
N PRO A 295 16.85 21.17 -3.25
CA PRO A 295 18.20 20.61 -3.35
C PRO A 295 18.41 19.39 -2.44
N GLU A 296 17.80 19.37 -1.26
CA GLU A 296 17.92 18.26 -0.30
C GLU A 296 17.02 17.06 -0.61
N LEU A 297 16.04 17.20 -1.52
CA LEU A 297 15.04 16.16 -1.78
C LEU A 297 15.29 15.49 -3.14
N ASP A 298 15.12 14.18 -3.17
CA ASP A 298 14.94 13.41 -4.39
C ASP A 298 13.45 13.33 -4.74
N GLY A 299 13.02 14.28 -5.59
CA GLY A 299 11.67 14.39 -6.14
C GLY A 299 11.41 13.57 -7.41
N THR A 300 12.29 12.65 -7.80
CA THR A 300 12.15 11.86 -9.05
C THR A 300 10.86 11.03 -9.11
N PHE A 301 10.27 10.69 -7.95
CA PHE A 301 9.03 9.92 -7.82
C PHE A 301 7.76 10.76 -7.70
N LEU A 302 7.87 12.07 -7.91
CA LEU A 302 6.73 12.96 -8.09
C LEU A 302 6.20 12.82 -9.52
N THR A 303 5.58 11.68 -9.84
CA THR A 303 5.08 11.35 -11.18
C THR A 303 3.78 12.08 -11.51
N THR A 304 3.29 11.95 -12.75
CA THR A 304 1.93 12.41 -13.10
C THR A 304 0.85 11.72 -12.26
N ARG A 305 1.11 10.50 -11.77
CA ARG A 305 0.20 9.78 -10.88
C ARG A 305 0.10 10.44 -9.51
N SER A 306 1.19 11.00 -8.95
CA SER A 306 1.09 11.75 -7.69
C SER A 306 0.21 12.97 -7.83
N THR A 307 0.28 13.70 -8.96
CA THR A 307 -0.61 14.86 -9.21
C THR A 307 -2.09 14.44 -9.25
N LYS A 308 -2.40 13.30 -9.88
CA LYS A 308 -3.77 12.74 -9.87
C LYS A 308 -4.23 12.36 -8.46
N HIS A 309 -3.34 11.79 -7.64
CA HIS A 309 -3.66 11.48 -6.25
C HIS A 309 -3.90 12.76 -5.42
N ILE A 310 -3.10 13.81 -5.63
CA ILE A 310 -3.30 15.11 -4.99
C ILE A 310 -4.68 15.66 -5.34
N ASP A 311 -5.05 15.76 -6.63
CA ASP A 311 -6.36 16.30 -7.05
C ASP A 311 -7.53 15.51 -6.43
N ARG A 312 -7.50 14.17 -6.50
CA ARG A 312 -8.53 13.31 -5.90
C ARG A 312 -8.65 13.50 -4.39
N LEU A 313 -7.52 13.54 -3.68
CA LEU A 313 -7.50 13.71 -2.24
C LEU A 313 -7.88 15.14 -1.82
N LEU A 314 -7.58 16.16 -2.63
CA LEU A 314 -8.07 17.52 -2.39
C LEU A 314 -9.60 17.58 -2.46
N ARG A 315 -10.20 16.96 -3.49
CA ARG A 315 -11.67 16.84 -3.63
C ARG A 315 -12.29 16.07 -2.47
N ALA A 316 -11.72 14.91 -2.13
CA ALA A 316 -12.15 14.15 -0.96
C ALA A 316 -12.01 14.96 0.34
N SER A 317 -10.97 15.79 0.46
CA SER A 317 -10.74 16.62 1.64
C SER A 317 -11.80 17.72 1.80
N GLY A 318 -12.36 18.22 0.70
CA GLY A 318 -13.48 19.17 0.72
C GLY A 318 -14.77 18.56 1.27
N ILE A 319 -14.94 17.24 1.15
CA ILE A 319 -16.05 16.48 1.73
C ILE A 319 -15.74 16.15 3.19
N VAL A 320 -14.57 15.55 3.46
CA VAL A 320 -14.19 15.03 4.78
C VAL A 320 -13.92 16.15 5.79
N PHE A 321 -13.35 17.27 5.37
CA PHE A 321 -13.01 18.38 6.25
C PHE A 321 -13.86 19.62 5.95
N ARG A 322 -15.08 19.43 5.45
CA ARG A 322 -15.96 20.53 5.09
C ARG A 322 -16.18 21.48 6.27
N GLU A 323 -15.76 22.73 6.09
CA GLU A 323 -15.93 23.82 7.05
C GLU A 323 -17.00 24.78 6.50
N GLY A 324 -18.16 24.80 7.16
CA GLY A 324 -19.32 25.58 6.71
C GLY A 324 -19.95 25.05 5.42
N ASP A 325 -20.62 25.94 4.70
CA ASP A 325 -21.36 25.58 3.48
C ASP A 325 -20.52 25.62 2.21
N SER A 326 -19.28 26.13 2.30
CA SER A 326 -18.39 26.23 1.15
C SER A 326 -17.98 24.85 0.63
N THR A 327 -18.20 24.63 -0.66
CA THR A 327 -17.74 23.44 -1.40
C THR A 327 -16.42 23.69 -2.13
N THR A 328 -15.84 24.88 -1.98
CA THR A 328 -14.61 25.26 -2.69
C THR A 328 -13.38 24.91 -1.87
N ILE A 329 -12.40 24.27 -2.51
CA ILE A 329 -11.13 23.94 -1.86
C ILE A 329 -10.25 25.18 -1.78
N ASN A 330 -9.75 25.47 -0.57
CA ASN A 330 -8.81 26.55 -0.25
C ASN A 330 -7.38 26.01 0.00
N GLU A 331 -6.45 26.91 0.30
CA GLU A 331 -5.04 26.57 0.57
C GLU A 331 -4.84 25.68 1.81
N ALA A 332 -5.71 25.79 2.83
CA ALA A 332 -5.62 24.99 4.04
C ALA A 332 -5.79 23.48 3.75
N HIS A 333 -6.69 23.14 2.83
CA HIS A 333 -6.81 21.77 2.32
C HIS A 333 -5.54 21.30 1.62
N VAL A 334 -4.92 22.16 0.81
CA VAL A 334 -3.67 21.86 0.11
C VAL A 334 -2.53 21.57 1.08
N ARG A 335 -2.35 22.43 2.10
CA ARG A 335 -1.36 22.23 3.16
C ARG A 335 -1.56 20.93 3.94
N ARG A 336 -2.81 20.49 4.11
CA ARG A 336 -3.15 19.24 4.80
C ARG A 336 -2.89 17.99 3.94
N VAL A 337 -3.20 18.05 2.64
CA VAL A 337 -3.16 16.88 1.75
C VAL A 337 -1.76 16.62 1.17
N ILE A 338 -1.01 17.67 0.81
CA ILE A 338 0.26 17.47 0.09
C ILE A 338 1.30 16.67 0.87
N PRO A 339 1.62 16.98 2.15
CA PRO A 339 2.65 16.24 2.89
C PRO A 339 2.41 14.72 2.95
N PRO A 340 1.22 14.21 3.35
CA PRO A 340 0.99 12.77 3.39
C PRO A 340 0.99 12.13 1.99
N VAL A 341 0.64 12.85 0.92
CA VAL A 341 0.65 12.33 -0.45
C VAL A 341 2.07 12.19 -1.01
N LEU A 342 2.97 13.07 -0.61
CA LEU A 342 4.32 13.15 -1.17
C LEU A 342 5.36 12.44 -0.32
N ILE A 343 5.20 12.38 1.01
CA ILE A 343 6.28 11.93 1.91
C ILE A 343 6.83 10.53 1.58
N HIS A 344 5.99 9.57 1.18
CA HIS A 344 6.46 8.22 0.81
C HIS A 344 7.12 8.14 -0.56
N ARG A 345 7.03 9.21 -1.36
CA ARG A 345 7.64 9.34 -2.69
C ARG A 345 8.95 10.10 -2.66
N LEU A 346 9.28 10.73 -1.53
CA LEU A 346 10.48 11.53 -1.38
C LEU A 346 11.56 10.73 -0.66
N ARG A 347 12.81 11.06 -0.96
CA ARG A 347 14.00 10.62 -0.22
C ARG A 347 14.87 11.86 0.05
N VAL A 348 15.50 11.92 1.21
CA VAL A 348 16.51 12.94 1.49
C VAL A 348 17.81 12.48 0.85
N ARG A 349 18.45 13.35 0.06
CA ARG A 349 19.73 13.06 -0.58
C ARG A 349 20.84 12.89 0.46
N GLU A 350 21.81 12.01 0.20
CA GLU A 350 22.82 11.60 1.19
C GLU A 350 23.96 12.62 1.39
N GLY A 351 24.12 13.59 0.50
CA GLY A 351 25.11 14.65 0.69
C GLY A 351 25.20 15.67 -0.44
N PRO A 352 26.11 16.66 -0.32
CA PRO A 352 26.24 17.78 -1.26
C PRO A 352 26.44 17.34 -2.70
N ARG A 353 27.10 16.20 -2.93
CA ARG A 353 27.29 15.67 -4.28
C ARG A 353 25.98 15.25 -4.92
N GLU A 354 25.09 14.55 -4.21
CA GLU A 354 23.77 14.22 -4.73
C GLU A 354 22.88 15.47 -4.85
N GLN A 355 23.06 16.45 -3.97
CA GLN A 355 22.39 17.75 -4.06
C GLN A 355 22.80 18.47 -5.36
N LEU A 356 24.10 18.59 -5.62
CA LEU A 356 24.67 19.18 -6.84
C LEU A 356 24.29 18.37 -8.09
N LEU A 357 24.32 17.03 -8.03
CA LEU A 357 23.95 16.19 -9.17
C LEU A 357 22.49 16.34 -9.57
N GLY A 358 21.56 16.53 -8.63
CA GLY A 358 20.18 16.83 -9.01
C GLY A 358 19.97 18.28 -9.46
N LEU A 359 20.94 19.19 -9.26
CA LEU A 359 20.99 20.48 -9.97
C LEU A 359 21.60 20.32 -11.37
N MET A 360 22.51 19.35 -11.55
CA MET A 360 23.25 19.09 -12.79
C MET A 360 22.64 17.98 -13.67
N TRP A 361 21.44 17.47 -13.38
CA TRP A 361 20.84 16.35 -14.11
C TRP A 361 20.31 16.73 -15.51
N ASP A 362 21.08 17.53 -16.25
CA ASP A 362 20.99 17.72 -17.69
C ASP A 362 22.17 17.06 -18.46
N GLY A 363 23.00 16.24 -17.81
CA GLY A 363 23.97 15.43 -18.56
C GLY A 363 25.01 14.66 -17.74
N ALA A 364 25.14 13.37 -18.03
CA ALA A 364 26.20 12.43 -17.64
C ALA A 364 26.25 11.98 -16.16
N GLY A 365 25.82 10.75 -15.92
CA GLY A 365 25.79 10.11 -14.60
C GLY A 365 27.17 9.69 -14.06
N PRO A 366 27.43 9.81 -12.74
CA PRO A 366 28.69 9.38 -12.14
C PRO A 366 28.65 7.95 -11.61
N LYS A 367 29.80 7.27 -11.74
CA LYS A 367 30.09 5.93 -11.20
C LYS A 367 30.31 5.98 -9.68
N SER A 368 29.88 4.93 -8.98
CA SER A 368 29.89 4.81 -7.51
C SER A 368 31.29 4.95 -6.90
N LEU A 369 31.48 5.91 -5.98
CA LEU A 369 32.71 6.07 -5.21
C LEU A 369 32.37 6.40 -3.75
N GLY A 370 32.83 5.54 -2.83
CA GLY A 370 33.04 5.81 -1.41
C GLY A 370 31.81 5.80 -0.51
N THR A 371 31.84 4.97 0.54
CA THR A 371 30.91 5.03 1.68
C THR A 371 31.09 6.35 2.42
N VAL A 372 30.01 7.13 2.55
CA VAL A 372 30.02 8.42 3.26
C VAL A 372 30.33 8.21 4.77
N PRO A 373 31.22 9.02 5.38
CA PRO A 373 31.52 8.95 6.82
C PRO A 373 30.26 9.05 7.69
N GLN A 374 30.14 8.21 8.73
CA GLN A 374 28.95 8.16 9.59
C GLN A 374 28.65 9.48 10.33
N GLU A 375 29.66 10.31 10.62
CA GLU A 375 29.48 11.58 11.34
C GLU A 375 28.62 12.58 10.55
N ALA A 376 28.69 12.56 9.21
CA ALA A 376 27.88 13.44 8.36
C ALA A 376 26.38 13.12 8.40
N LYS A 377 25.95 11.99 9.00
CA LYS A 377 24.53 11.62 9.11
C LYS A 377 23.79 12.37 10.21
N LYS A 378 24.48 12.96 11.19
CA LYS A 378 23.85 13.50 12.42
C LYS A 378 23.10 14.81 12.19
N ASP A 379 23.48 15.58 11.18
CA ASP A 379 22.92 16.92 10.90
C ASP A 379 21.89 16.92 9.76
N ARG A 380 21.47 15.74 9.30
CA ARG A 380 20.51 15.64 8.18
C ARG A 380 19.11 16.03 8.65
N ARG A 381 18.49 16.96 7.93
CA ARG A 381 17.09 17.31 8.13
C ARG A 381 16.18 16.16 7.71
N THR A 382 15.12 15.91 8.48
CA THR A 382 14.12 14.90 8.13
C THR A 382 13.23 15.38 7.00
N LEU A 383 12.60 14.46 6.25
CA LEU A 383 11.61 14.80 5.21
C LEU A 383 10.51 15.73 5.75
N LYS A 384 10.05 15.47 6.99
CA LYS A 384 9.00 16.28 7.63
C LYS A 384 9.47 17.71 7.89
N ALA A 385 10.70 17.89 8.36
CA ALA A 385 11.27 19.20 8.60
C ALA A 385 11.46 19.98 7.30
N ILE A 386 11.98 19.35 6.25
CA ILE A 386 12.19 20.00 4.95
C ILE A 386 10.84 20.42 4.34
N LEU A 387 9.84 19.53 4.37
CA LEU A 387 8.50 19.84 3.86
C LEU A 387 7.82 20.96 4.65
N ALA A 388 8.04 21.05 5.97
CA ALA A 388 7.50 22.12 6.78
C ALA A 388 8.06 23.50 6.38
N ASP A 389 9.36 23.59 6.08
CA ASP A 389 9.97 24.83 5.60
C ASP A 389 9.44 25.24 4.22
N ILE A 390 9.36 24.29 3.27
CA ILE A 390 8.82 24.58 1.94
C ILE A 390 7.38 25.10 2.03
N LEU A 391 6.55 24.52 2.91
CA LEU A 391 5.18 24.97 3.15
C LEU A 391 5.07 26.34 3.82
N ALA A 392 6.12 26.78 4.50
CA ALA A 392 6.18 28.10 5.13
C ALA A 392 6.67 29.19 4.17
N GLU A 393 7.47 28.81 3.16
CA GLU A 393 8.05 29.71 2.17
C GLU A 393 7.11 30.02 1.00
N VAL A 394 6.37 29.01 0.53
CA VAL A 394 5.36 29.13 -0.55
C VAL A 394 4.03 29.61 0.02
#